data_AF-A0A517SIA8-F1
#
_entry.id   AF-A0A517SIA8-F1
#
_cell.length_a   1.000
_cell.length_b   1.000
_cell.length_c   1.000
_cell.angle_alpha   90.00
_cell.angle_beta   90.00
_cell.angle_gamma   90.00
#
_symmetry.space_group_name_H-M   'P 1'
#
loop_
_entity.id
_entity.type
_entity.pdbx_description
1 polymer ?
#
loop_
_entity_poly.entity_id
_entity_poly.type
_entity_poly.pdbx_seq_one_letter_code
_entity_poly.pdbx_strand_id
1 'polypeptide(L)' 'MLKSVLLKGKVVVADAMFYQRDVCQQILNSGGDYLVTLKDNQPAVKRDVEIAFAEPRGFSPLRPEAAA' A
#
# COMPACT_ATOMS: atom_id res chain seq x y z
N MET A 1 13.46 -18.08 -7.33
CA MET A 1 14.37 -16.94 -7.60
C MET A 1 14.73 -16.12 -6.36
N LEU A 2 13.81 -15.77 -5.43
CA LEU A 2 14.20 -14.98 -4.24
C LEU A 2 15.00 -15.75 -3.17
N LYS A 3 14.88 -17.09 -3.12
CA LYS A 3 15.53 -17.93 -2.09
C LYS A 3 17.07 -17.89 -2.10
N SER A 4 17.68 -17.40 -3.18
CA SER A 4 19.14 -17.30 -3.34
C SER A 4 19.71 -15.92 -3.03
N VAL A 5 18.87 -14.97 -2.58
CA VAL A 5 19.28 -13.59 -2.28
C VAL A 5 19.17 -13.33 -0.77
N LEU A 6 20.18 -12.70 -0.18
CA LEU A 6 20.16 -12.25 1.22
C LEU A 6 19.27 -11.01 1.37
N LEU A 7 18.03 -11.21 1.80
CA LEU A 7 17.03 -10.14 1.93
C LEU A 7 16.96 -9.51 3.33
N LYS A 8 17.57 -10.12 4.35
CA LYS A 8 17.47 -9.65 5.73
C LYS A 8 17.93 -8.19 5.86
N GLY A 9 17.03 -7.32 6.31
CA GLY A 9 17.28 -5.88 6.48
C GLY A 9 17.46 -5.12 5.17
N LYS A 10 16.92 -5.63 4.05
CA LYS A 10 16.93 -4.98 2.73
C LYS A 10 15.50 -4.68 2.28
N VAL A 11 15.35 -3.64 1.48
CA VAL A 11 14.10 -3.29 0.81
C VAL A 11 14.18 -3.75 -0.64
N VAL A 12 13.23 -4.59 -1.07
CA VAL A 12 13.06 -4.99 -2.47
C VAL A 12 12.15 -3.98 -3.16
N VAL A 13 12.67 -3.29 -4.17
CA VAL A 13 11.88 -2.38 -5.01
C VAL A 13 11.55 -3.08 -6.32
N ALA A 14 10.27 -3.11 -6.69
CA ALA A 14 9.83 -3.76 -7.91
C ALA A 14 8.69 -3.00 -8.59
N ASP A 15 8.50 -3.27 -9.88
CA ASP A 15 7.38 -2.72 -10.63
C ASP A 15 6.08 -3.50 -10.36
N ALA A 16 4.96 -2.96 -10.85
CA ALA A 16 3.63 -3.51 -10.62
C ALA A 16 3.44 -4.96 -11.08
N MET A 17 4.22 -5.46 -12.04
CA MET A 17 4.17 -6.87 -12.47
C MET A 17 4.45 -7.85 -11.31
N PHE A 18 5.18 -7.41 -10.29
CA PHE A 18 5.49 -8.19 -9.08
C PHE A 18 4.51 -7.96 -7.93
N TYR A 19 3.35 -7.33 -8.18
CA TYR A 19 2.26 -7.19 -7.22
C TYR A 19 1.52 -8.53 -7.03
N GLN A 20 2.24 -9.55 -6.54
CA GLN A 20 1.70 -10.88 -6.24
C GLN A 20 1.92 -11.14 -4.74
N ARG A 21 0.85 -11.58 -4.05
CA ARG A 21 0.87 -11.73 -2.59
C ARG A 21 1.92 -12.73 -2.12
N ASP A 22 2.12 -13.80 -2.87
CA ASP A 22 3.13 -14.83 -2.61
C ASP A 22 4.56 -14.28 -2.70
N VAL A 23 4.84 -13.43 -3.69
CA VAL A 23 6.14 -12.74 -3.83
C VAL A 23 6.39 -11.82 -2.63
N CYS A 24 5.42 -10.97 -2.28
CA CYS A 24 5.54 -10.07 -1.12
C CYS A 24 5.71 -10.86 0.18
N GLN A 25 4.94 -11.93 0.37
CA GLN A 25 5.05 -12.79 1.55
C GLN A 25 6.41 -13.48 1.62
N GLN A 26 6.97 -13.90 0.48
CA GLN A 26 8.31 -14.49 0.43
C GLN A 26 9.41 -13.53 0.87
N ILE A 27 9.30 -12.24 0.51
CA ILE A 27 10.25 -11.19 0.91
C ILE A 27 10.21 -11.00 2.44
N LEU A 28 9.00 -10.86 3.00
CA LEU A 28 8.78 -10.72 4.45
C LEU A 28 9.31 -11.94 5.22
N ASN A 29 8.99 -13.16 4.76
CA ASN A 29 9.47 -14.40 5.37
C ASN A 29 11.01 -14.52 5.34
N SER A 30 11.67 -13.82 4.43
CA SER A 30 13.14 -13.77 4.32
C SER A 30 13.77 -12.65 5.15
N GLY A 31 12.96 -11.91 5.94
CA GLY A 31 13.39 -10.81 6.80
C GLY A 31 13.69 -9.50 6.06
N GLY A 32 13.23 -9.36 4.82
CA GLY A 32 13.28 -8.12 4.06
C GLY A 32 11.93 -7.42 4.01
N ASP A 33 11.95 -6.19 3.52
CA ASP A 33 10.78 -5.36 3.26
C ASP A 33 10.58 -5.18 1.75
N TYR A 34 9.43 -4.65 1.32
CA TYR A 34 9.16 -4.39 -0.09
C TYR A 34 8.52 -3.04 -0.34
N LEU A 35 8.82 -2.46 -1.50
CA LEU A 35 8.14 -1.31 -2.08
C LEU A 35 7.80 -1.65 -3.53
N VAL A 36 6.53 -1.93 -3.80
CA VAL A 36 6.05 -2.31 -5.13
C VAL A 36 5.10 -1.25 -5.65
N THR A 37 5.26 -0.90 -6.93
CA THR A 37 4.40 0.10 -7.56
C THR A 37 2.99 -0.45 -7.77
N LEU A 38 1.95 0.29 -7.39
CA LEU A 38 0.57 -0.01 -7.75
C LEU A 38 0.20 0.76 -9.03
N LYS A 39 -0.30 0.06 -10.05
CA LYS A 39 -0.77 0.64 -11.32
C LYS A 39 -2.19 0.12 -11.62
N ASP A 40 -2.61 0.16 -12.87
CA ASP A 40 -3.95 -0.27 -13.31
C ASP A 40 -4.12 -1.80 -13.39
N ASN A 41 -3.09 -2.58 -13.03
CA ASN A 41 -3.14 -4.04 -13.02
C ASN A 41 -4.02 -4.61 -11.89
N GLN A 42 -4.32 -3.82 -10.86
CA GLN A 42 -5.18 -4.19 -9.73
C GLN A 42 -6.22 -3.09 -9.47
N PRO A 43 -7.24 -2.98 -10.35
CA PRO A 43 -8.13 -1.82 -10.37
C PRO A 43 -8.93 -1.65 -9.07
N ALA A 44 -9.34 -2.74 -8.41
CA ALA A 44 -10.03 -2.68 -7.12
C ALA A 44 -9.13 -2.11 -6.02
N VAL A 45 -7.90 -2.63 -5.89
CA VAL A 45 -6.95 -2.17 -4.88
C VAL A 45 -6.54 -0.72 -5.13
N LYS A 46 -6.33 -0.34 -6.39
CA LYS A 46 -6.04 1.04 -6.77
C LYS A 46 -7.15 1.98 -6.31
N ARG A 47 -8.41 1.62 -6.58
CA ARG A 47 -9.58 2.39 -6.13
C ARG A 47 -9.63 2.54 -4.61
N ASP A 48 -9.40 1.46 -3.88
CA ASP A 48 -9.44 1.48 -2.41
C ASP A 48 -8.33 2.38 -1.84
N VAL A 49 -7.13 2.33 -2.41
CA VAL A 49 -6.01 3.22 -2.07
C VAL A 49 -6.37 4.67 -2.40
N GLU A 50 -6.89 4.97 -3.59
CA GLU A 50 -7.32 6.31 -3.98
C GLU A 50 -8.38 6.88 -3.02
N ILE A 51 -9.33 6.06 -2.56
CA ILE A 51 -10.33 6.45 -1.56
C ILE A 51 -9.68 6.72 -0.19
N ALA A 52 -8.77 5.85 0.25
CA ALA A 52 -8.12 5.99 1.56
C ALA A 52 -7.24 7.24 1.68
N PHE A 53 -6.67 7.70 0.55
CA PHE A 53 -5.85 8.91 0.48
C PHE A 53 -6.60 10.14 -0.05
N ALA A 54 -7.89 10.03 -0.36
CA ALA A 54 -8.69 11.18 -0.76
C ALA A 54 -8.87 12.13 0.42
N GLU A 55 -8.50 13.40 0.25
CA GLU A 55 -8.84 14.46 1.20
C GLU A 55 -10.37 14.51 1.35
N PRO A 56 -10.93 14.42 2.58
CA PRO A 56 -12.36 14.53 2.77
C PRO A 56 -12.79 15.92 2.31
N ARG A 57 -13.67 15.99 1.30
CA ARG A 57 -14.31 17.25 0.91
C ARG A 57 -15.20 17.72 2.07
N GLY A 58 -14.65 18.60 2.90
CA GLY A 58 -15.38 19.31 3.94
C GLY A 58 -15.79 18.43 5.13
N PHE A 59 -14.86 18.16 6.04
CA PHE A 59 -15.26 17.96 7.43
C PHE A 59 -15.31 19.34 8.09
N SER A 60 -16.52 19.90 8.26
CA SER A 60 -16.72 21.03 9.17
C SER A 60 -17.04 20.45 10.55
N PRO A 61 -16.15 20.58 11.57
CA PRO A 61 -16.41 20.02 12.90
C PRO A 61 -17.45 20.81 13.71
N LEU A 62 -18.09 21.83 13.14
CA LEU A 62 -18.97 22.72 13.89
C LEU A 62 -20.28 22.01 14.23
N ARG A 63 -20.33 21.50 15.46
CA ARG A 63 -21.55 21.10 16.17
C ARG A 63 -22.51 22.31 16.19
N PRO A 64 -23.78 22.19 15.76
CA PRO A 64 -24.75 23.25 15.92
C PRO A 64 -25.25 23.27 17.37
N GLU A 65 -24.45 23.83 18.28
CA GLU A 65 -24.89 24.16 19.64
C GLU A 65 -24.17 25.43 20.11
N ALA A 66 -24.69 26.57 19.66
CA ALA A 66 -24.61 27.88 20.31
C ALA A 66 -25.48 28.88 19.53
N ALA A 67 -26.77 28.56 19.40
CA ALA A 67 -27.78 29.55 19.05
C ALA A 67 -28.90 29.41 20.09
N ALA A 68 -29.10 30.50 20.84
CA ALA A 68 -30.00 30.72 21.98
C ALA A 68 -29.45 30.30 23.36
#